data_AF-H0BWT0-F1
#
_entry.id   AF-H0BWT0-F1
#
_cell.length_a   1.000
_cell.length_b   1.000
_cell.length_c   1.000
_cell.angle_alpha   90.00
_cell.angle_beta   90.00
_cell.angle_gamma   90.00
#
_symmetry.space_group_name_H-M   'P 1'
#
loop_
_entity.id
_entity.type
_entity.pdbx_description
1 polymer ?
#
loop_
_entity_poly.entity_id
_entity_poly.type
_entity_poly.pdbx_seq_one_letter_code
_entity_poly.pdbx_strand_id
1 'polypeptide(L)'
;MPAVNTPRPTLRSFRVLGLSGKNKGDAAGAKMRLTVQQEIEVGLAVPNTPEAPLMVGVVIKLDATATNEADASDIATCAAEYEARFIYAPGLEETAANALLDDRDYQYALVAQAFPLAMTHFRRELQSMGLDARELPLGLPYN
;
A
#
# COMPACT_ATOMS: atom_id res chain seq x y z
N MET A 1 3.16 30.96 -15.24
CA MET A 1 4.01 30.21 -14.29
C MET A 1 4.82 29.22 -15.10
N PRO A 2 6.16 29.23 -15.07
CA PRO A 2 6.92 28.23 -15.81
C PRO A 2 6.63 26.87 -15.19
N ALA A 3 6.43 25.85 -16.03
CA ALA A 3 6.27 24.48 -15.58
C ALA A 3 7.57 24.09 -14.86
N VAL A 4 7.57 24.12 -13.53
CA VAL A 4 8.63 23.48 -12.74
C VAL A 4 8.54 22.02 -13.13
N ASN A 5 9.58 21.53 -13.79
CA ASN A 5 9.65 20.17 -14.29
C ASN A 5 9.92 19.25 -13.08
N THR A 6 8.91 19.06 -12.23
CA THR A 6 9.02 18.23 -11.02
C THR A 6 9.47 16.84 -11.44
N PRO A 7 10.62 16.33 -10.96
CA PRO A 7 11.13 15.02 -11.31
C PRO A 7 10.06 13.94 -11.05
N ARG A 8 9.64 13.26 -12.11
CA ARG A 8 8.62 12.20 -12.04
C ARG A 8 9.29 10.84 -12.05
N PRO A 9 9.40 10.16 -10.91
CA PRO A 9 9.97 8.83 -10.86
C PRO A 9 8.95 7.84 -11.43
N THR A 10 9.46 6.82 -12.10
CA THR A 10 8.62 5.80 -12.76
C THR A 10 8.49 4.58 -11.87
N LEU A 11 7.26 4.08 -11.71
CA LEU A 11 7.04 2.80 -11.01
C LEU A 11 7.78 1.68 -11.76
N ARG A 12 8.75 1.07 -11.08
CA ARG A 12 9.59 0.00 -11.64
C ARG A 12 9.10 -1.38 -11.25
N SER A 13 8.69 -1.54 -9.99
CA SER A 13 8.27 -2.83 -9.47
C SER A 13 7.24 -2.66 -8.36
N PHE A 14 6.36 -3.64 -8.26
CA PHE A 14 5.40 -3.79 -7.17
C PHE A 14 5.47 -5.25 -6.69
N ARG A 15 5.58 -5.48 -5.38
CA ARG A 15 5.62 -6.84 -4.82
C ARG A 15 4.99 -6.91 -3.44
N VAL A 16 4.59 -8.12 -3.06
CA VAL A 16 4.17 -8.47 -1.70
C VAL A 16 5.41 -8.81 -0.89
N LEU A 17 5.58 -8.19 0.28
CA LEU A 17 6.64 -8.49 1.24
C LEU A 17 6.22 -9.56 2.24
N GLY A 18 4.96 -9.51 2.66
CA GLY A 18 4.37 -10.48 3.58
C GLY A 18 2.86 -10.57 3.41
N LEU A 19 2.31 -11.76 3.61
CA LEU A 19 0.87 -12.01 3.65
C LEU A 19 0.60 -13.11 4.67
N SER A 20 -0.32 -12.85 5.59
CA SER A 20 -0.81 -13.81 6.57
C SER A 20 -2.32 -13.69 6.65
N GLY A 21 -3.01 -14.81 6.48
CA GLY A 21 -4.47 -14.89 6.57
C GLY A 21 -4.85 -16.04 7.49
N LYS A 22 -5.79 -15.78 8.40
CA LYS A 22 -6.36 -16.80 9.27
C LYS A 22 -7.86 -16.59 9.36
N ASN A 23 -8.62 -17.54 8.86
CA ASN A 23 -10.05 -17.61 9.09
C ASN A 23 -10.33 -18.85 9.95
N LYS A 24 -10.72 -18.64 11.21
CA LYS A 24 -11.12 -19.73 12.12
C LYS A 24 -12.63 -19.87 12.25
N GLY A 25 -13.40 -18.93 11.70
CA GLY A 25 -14.85 -18.91 11.81
C GLY A 25 -15.48 -19.96 10.91
N ASP A 26 -16.63 -20.47 11.33
CA ASP A 26 -17.40 -21.40 10.51
C ASP A 26 -17.97 -20.67 9.28
N ALA A 27 -17.96 -21.33 8.13
CA ALA A 27 -18.38 -20.76 6.84
C ALA A 27 -19.90 -20.55 6.73
N ALA A 28 -20.63 -20.56 7.85
CA ALA A 28 -22.08 -20.60 7.97
C ALA A 28 -22.78 -19.28 7.60
N GLY A 29 -22.26 -18.54 6.63
CA GLY A 29 -22.93 -17.38 6.02
C GLY A 29 -23.19 -16.21 6.96
N ALA A 30 -22.55 -16.18 8.13
CA ALA A 30 -22.66 -15.05 9.05
C ALA A 30 -22.02 -13.81 8.42
N LYS A 31 -22.76 -12.69 8.40
CA LYS A 31 -22.21 -11.41 7.97
C LYS A 31 -21.15 -10.96 8.98
N MET A 32 -19.88 -11.06 8.58
CA MET A 32 -18.77 -10.55 9.39
C MET A 32 -18.57 -9.06 9.14
N ARG A 33 -18.38 -8.28 10.21
CA ARG A 33 -18.04 -6.87 10.13
C ARG A 33 -16.55 -6.72 9.91
N LEU A 34 -16.16 -6.17 8.76
CA LEU A 34 -14.76 -5.99 8.38
C LEU A 34 -14.25 -4.62 8.81
N THR A 35 -13.18 -4.60 9.60
CA THR A 35 -12.40 -3.39 9.93
C THR A 35 -11.04 -3.50 9.26
N VAL A 36 -10.63 -2.45 8.53
CA VAL A 36 -9.31 -2.38 7.89
C VAL A 36 -8.52 -1.21 8.45
N GLN A 37 -7.28 -1.47 8.82
CA GLN A 37 -6.27 -0.48 9.17
C GLN A 37 -5.23 -0.43 8.07
N GLN A 38 -4.70 0.77 7.82
CA GLN A 38 -3.69 1.02 6.82
C GLN A 38 -2.57 1.87 7.39
N GLU A 39 -1.33 1.50 7.09
CA GLU A 39 -0.13 2.29 7.35
C GLU A 39 0.63 2.41 6.03
N ILE A 40 1.09 3.62 5.71
CA ILE A 40 1.79 3.91 4.46
C ILE A 40 3.05 4.69 4.81
N GLU A 41 4.18 4.16 4.36
CA GLU A 41 5.50 4.76 4.55
C GLU A 41 6.09 5.08 3.18
N VAL A 42 6.67 6.26 3.04
CA VAL A 42 7.38 6.69 1.83
C VAL A 42 8.81 7.03 2.22
N GLY A 43 9.78 6.49 1.49
CA GLY A 43 11.19 6.69 1.81
C GLY A 43 12.10 6.68 0.58
N LEU A 44 13.19 7.43 0.67
CA LEU A 44 14.26 7.42 -0.33
C LEU A 44 15.22 6.26 -0.06
N ALA A 45 15.55 5.50 -1.09
CA ALA A 45 16.63 4.52 -1.07
C ALA A 45 17.79 5.03 -1.92
N VAL A 46 18.91 5.34 -1.26
CA VAL A 46 20.15 5.80 -1.89
C VAL A 46 20.99 4.58 -2.26
N PRO A 47 21.30 4.37 -3.55
CA PRO A 47 22.13 3.25 -3.97
C PRO A 47 23.58 3.38 -3.48
N ASN A 48 24.22 2.25 -3.17
CA ASN A 48 25.64 2.21 -2.79
C ASN A 48 26.62 2.39 -3.97
N THR A 49 26.10 2.48 -5.20
CA THR A 49 26.86 2.64 -6.44
C THR A 49 26.53 3.99 -7.07
N PRO A 50 27.53 4.86 -7.37
CA PRO A 50 27.30 6.21 -7.89
C PRO A 50 26.51 6.30 -9.20
N GLU A 51 26.53 5.23 -10.01
CA GLU A 51 25.84 5.18 -11.31
C GLU A 51 24.39 4.70 -11.22
N ALA A 52 23.96 4.16 -10.07
CA ALA A 52 22.61 3.69 -9.91
C ALA A 52 21.65 4.86 -9.61
N PRO A 53 20.46 4.88 -10.23
CA PRO A 53 19.51 5.95 -10.01
C PRO A 53 18.93 5.89 -8.59
N LEU A 54 18.63 7.06 -8.01
CA LEU A 54 17.89 7.16 -6.76
C LEU A 54 16.54 6.44 -6.87
N MET A 55 16.13 5.79 -5.80
CA MET A 55 14.87 5.05 -5.74
C MET A 55 13.97 5.60 -4.63
N VAL A 56 12.66 5.56 -4.84
CA VAL A 56 11.66 5.80 -3.80
C VAL A 56 10.92 4.50 -3.52
N GLY A 57 10.87 4.11 -2.25
CA GLY A 57 10.01 3.04 -1.77
C GLY A 57 8.70 3.61 -1.24
N VAL A 58 7.58 3.01 -1.62
CA VAL A 58 6.30 3.16 -0.94
C VAL A 58 5.95 1.81 -0.34
N VAL A 59 5.95 1.74 0.99
CA VAL A 59 5.55 0.56 1.75
C VAL A 59 4.11 0.75 2.22
N ILE A 60 3.26 -0.24 1.98
CA ILE A 60 1.86 -0.22 2.37
C ILE A 60 1.60 -1.45 3.22
N LYS A 61 1.15 -1.24 4.46
CA LYS A 61 0.70 -2.30 5.36
C LYS A 61 -0.82 -2.21 5.49
N LEU A 62 -1.48 -3.34 5.33
CA LEU A 62 -2.92 -3.48 5.43
C LEU A 62 -3.23 -4.59 6.43
N ASP A 63 -4.01 -4.24 7.45
CA ASP A 63 -4.48 -5.17 8.47
C ASP A 63 -6.00 -5.18 8.47
N ALA A 64 -6.59 -6.36 8.33
CA ALA A 64 -8.01 -6.57 8.36
C ALA A 64 -8.39 -7.49 9.52
N THR A 65 -9.40 -7.09 10.27
CA THR A 65 -10.06 -7.94 11.27
C THR A 65 -11.53 -8.01 10.91
N ALA A 66 -12.04 -9.23 10.75
CA ALA A 66 -13.46 -9.49 10.57
C ALA A 66 -14.00 -10.18 11.82
N THR A 67 -15.08 -9.66 12.39
CA THR A 67 -15.75 -10.21 13.57
C THR A 67 -17.21 -10.55 13.27
N ASN A 68 -17.69 -11.64 13.84
CA ASN A 68 -19.10 -11.99 13.83
C ASN A 68 -19.81 -11.28 15.01
N GLU A 69 -20.95 -10.62 14.75
CA GLU A 69 -21.72 -9.94 15.80
C GLU A 69 -22.42 -10.92 16.74
N ALA A 70 -22.70 -12.14 16.28
CA ALA A 70 -23.37 -13.18 17.05
C ALA A 70 -22.40 -14.03 17.89
N ASP A 71 -21.13 -14.14 17.48
CA ASP A 71 -20.10 -14.90 18.17
C ASP A 71 -18.75 -14.17 18.11
N ALA A 72 -18.33 -13.58 19.23
CA ALA A 72 -17.08 -12.85 19.32
C ALA A 72 -15.82 -13.74 19.21
N SER A 73 -15.97 -15.07 19.24
CA SER A 73 -14.86 -16.01 19.04
C SER A 73 -14.56 -16.31 17.56
N ASP A 74 -15.54 -16.03 16.68
CA ASP A 74 -15.38 -16.09 15.22
C ASP A 74 -14.65 -14.82 14.72
N ILE A 75 -13.32 -14.91 14.73
CA ILE A 75 -12.45 -13.85 14.24
C ILE A 75 -11.64 -14.35 13.05
N ALA A 76 -11.71 -13.62 11.95
CA ALA A 76 -10.79 -13.76 10.83
C ALA A 76 -9.84 -12.55 10.78
N THR A 77 -8.55 -12.81 10.59
CA THR A 77 -7.51 -11.79 10.49
C THR A 77 -6.73 -11.95 9.20
N CYS A 78 -6.44 -10.85 8.53
CA CYS A 78 -5.56 -10.83 7.36
C CYS A 78 -4.61 -9.64 7.45
N ALA A 79 -3.31 -9.88 7.33
CA ALA A 79 -2.26 -8.87 7.35
C ALA A 79 -1.44 -9.01 6.07
N ALA A 80 -1.19 -7.89 5.39
CA ALA A 80 -0.42 -7.87 4.15
C ALA A 80 0.48 -6.65 4.09
N GLU A 81 1.70 -6.84 3.58
CA GLU A 81 2.69 -5.80 3.38
C GLU A 81 3.12 -5.78 1.92
N TYR A 82 3.16 -4.60 1.33
CA TYR A 82 3.46 -4.37 -0.08
C TYR A 82 4.57 -3.32 -0.23
N GLU A 83 5.38 -3.48 -1.28
CA GLU A 83 6.41 -2.52 -1.65
C GLU A 83 6.24 -2.13 -3.13
N ALA A 84 6.10 -0.83 -3.38
CA ALA A 84 6.25 -0.23 -4.69
C ALA A 84 7.59 0.51 -4.76
N ARG A 85 8.37 0.25 -5.80
CA ARG A 85 9.63 0.97 -6.05
C ARG A 85 9.52 1.84 -7.26
N PHE A 86 9.88 3.10 -7.10
CA PHE A 86 9.97 4.09 -8.15
C PHE A 86 11.44 4.43 -8.40
N ILE A 87 11.79 4.68 -9.65
CA ILE A 87 13.15 5.03 -10.07
C ILE A 87 13.13 6.44 -10.65
N TYR A 88 14.03 7.30 -10.17
CA TYR A 88 14.27 8.62 -10.75
C TYR A 88 15.11 8.54 -12.02
N ALA A 89 15.01 9.58 -12.86
CA ALA A 89 15.94 9.75 -13.96
C ALA A 89 17.39 9.90 -13.42
N PRO A 90 18.41 9.42 -14.17
CA PRO A 90 19.80 9.62 -13.79
C PRO A 90 20.15 11.10 -13.61
N GLY A 91 21.03 11.40 -12.64
CA GLY A 91 21.51 12.77 -12.38
C GLY A 91 20.63 13.61 -11.46
N LEU A 92 19.59 13.03 -10.83
CA LEU A 92 18.89 13.70 -9.74
C LEU A 92 19.73 13.64 -8.46
N GLU A 93 19.95 14.80 -7.85
CA GLU A 93 20.63 14.94 -6.57
C GLU A 93 19.75 14.49 -5.40
N GLU A 94 20.36 13.87 -4.39
CA GLU A 94 19.66 13.37 -3.20
C GLU A 94 18.91 14.49 -2.45
N THR A 95 19.53 15.67 -2.33
CA THR A 95 18.94 16.83 -1.66
C THR A 95 17.67 17.32 -2.36
N ALA A 96 17.64 17.27 -3.70
CA ALA A 96 16.46 17.61 -4.48
C ALA A 96 15.37 16.55 -4.33
N ALA A 97 15.73 15.26 -4.31
CA ALA A 97 14.79 14.17 -4.08
C ALA A 97 14.16 14.24 -2.69
N ASN A 98 14.94 14.52 -1.64
CA ASN A 98 14.44 14.68 -0.27
C ASN A 98 13.48 15.87 -0.16
N ALA A 99 13.78 17.01 -0.78
CA ALA A 99 12.88 18.17 -0.79
C ALA A 99 11.52 17.87 -1.45
N LEU A 100 11.50 16.98 -2.45
CA LEU A 100 10.24 16.50 -3.05
C LEU A 100 9.50 15.54 -2.12
N LEU A 101 10.23 14.68 -1.40
CA LEU A 101 9.61 13.77 -0.44
C LEU A 101 9.05 14.50 0.78
N ASP A 102 9.50 15.71 1.10
CA ASP A 102 8.88 16.54 2.13
C ASP A 102 7.53 17.14 1.67
N ASP A 103 7.25 17.14 0.37
CA ASP A 103 6.01 17.64 -0.21
C ASP A 103 4.91 16.56 -0.13
N ARG A 104 3.82 16.90 0.57
CA ARG A 104 2.67 15.99 0.76
C ARG A 104 1.95 15.65 -0.54
N ASP A 105 1.84 16.58 -1.48
CA ASP A 105 1.17 16.33 -2.76
C ASP A 105 2.02 15.40 -3.63
N TYR A 106 3.34 15.53 -3.52
CA TYR A 106 4.28 14.63 -4.17
C TYR A 106 4.21 13.21 -3.60
N GLN A 107 4.25 13.07 -2.27
CA GLN A 107 4.05 11.77 -1.61
C GLN A 107 2.71 11.15 -2.02
N TYR A 108 1.63 11.94 -2.01
CA TYR A 108 0.30 11.49 -2.41
C TYR A 108 0.30 10.95 -3.84
N ALA A 109 0.97 11.61 -4.78
CA ALA A 109 1.03 11.16 -6.17
C ALA A 109 1.74 9.80 -6.33
N LEU A 110 2.75 9.51 -5.50
CA LEU A 110 3.42 8.20 -5.48
C LEU A 110 2.51 7.12 -4.89
N VAL A 111 1.90 7.41 -3.74
CA VAL A 111 1.01 6.49 -3.05
C VAL A 111 -0.22 6.17 -3.88
N ALA A 112 -0.81 7.15 -4.57
CA ALA A 112 -1.98 6.96 -5.43
C ALA A 112 -1.74 5.99 -6.59
N GLN A 113 -0.49 5.78 -7.01
CA GLN A 113 -0.13 4.79 -8.02
C GLN A 113 0.04 3.38 -7.44
N ALA A 114 0.53 3.27 -6.20
CA ALA A 114 0.81 2.00 -5.54
C ALA A 114 -0.39 1.41 -4.80
N PHE A 115 -1.18 2.26 -4.15
CA PHE A 115 -2.28 1.86 -3.27
C PHE A 115 -3.38 1.03 -3.95
N PRO A 116 -3.85 1.38 -5.17
CA PRO A 116 -4.85 0.57 -5.84
C PRO A 116 -4.36 -0.85 -6.18
N LEU A 117 -3.05 -1.02 -6.42
CA LEU A 117 -2.46 -2.33 -6.68
C LEU A 117 -2.48 -3.19 -5.40
N ALA A 118 -2.07 -2.62 -4.27
CA ALA A 118 -2.10 -3.26 -2.96
C ALA A 118 -3.53 -3.64 -2.56
N MET A 119 -4.47 -2.69 -2.66
CA MET A 119 -5.86 -2.92 -2.28
C MET A 119 -6.56 -3.93 -3.18
N THR A 120 -6.29 -3.93 -4.48
CA THR A 120 -6.87 -4.92 -5.40
C THR A 120 -6.44 -6.33 -5.03
N HIS A 121 -5.15 -6.53 -4.74
CA HIS A 121 -4.63 -7.81 -4.27
C HIS A 121 -5.23 -8.18 -2.91
N PHE A 122 -5.23 -7.25 -1.94
CA PHE A 122 -5.73 -7.50 -0.59
C PHE A 122 -7.22 -7.89 -0.58
N ARG A 123 -8.06 -7.19 -1.35
CA ARG A 123 -9.48 -7.54 -1.51
C ARG A 123 -9.68 -8.95 -2.05
N ARG A 124 -8.85 -9.36 -3.01
CA ARG A 124 -8.90 -10.71 -3.57
C ARG A 124 -8.57 -11.76 -2.50
N GLU A 125 -7.59 -11.50 -1.65
CA GLU A 125 -7.23 -12.42 -0.55
C GLU A 125 -8.32 -12.48 0.52
N LEU A 126 -8.93 -11.35 0.88
CA LEU A 126 -10.09 -11.35 1.78
C LEU A 126 -11.27 -12.16 1.21
N GLN A 127 -11.53 -12.02 -0.09
CA GLN A 127 -12.57 -12.79 -0.78
C GLN A 127 -12.25 -14.28 -0.86
N SER A 128 -10.99 -14.66 -1.06
CA SER A 128 -10.57 -16.07 -1.04
C SER A 128 -10.76 -16.71 0.35
N MET A 129 -10.68 -15.89 1.41
CA MET A 129 -11.00 -16.28 2.79
C MET A 129 -12.51 -16.32 3.08
N GLY A 130 -13.38 -15.99 2.12
CA GLY A 130 -14.83 -15.96 2.29
C GLY A 130 -15.38 -14.66 2.90
N LEU A 131 -14.57 -13.61 3.00
CA LEU A 131 -14.98 -12.31 3.55
C LEU A 131 -15.55 -11.41 2.45
N ASP A 132 -16.61 -10.66 2.76
CA ASP A 132 -17.16 -9.66 1.83
C ASP A 132 -16.34 -8.36 1.86
N ALA A 133 -15.36 -8.27 0.96
CA ALA A 133 -14.50 -7.10 0.80
C ALA A 133 -14.93 -6.17 -0.35
N ARG A 134 -16.20 -6.21 -0.78
CA ARG A 134 -16.66 -5.44 -1.95
C ARG A 134 -16.71 -3.94 -1.70
N GLU A 135 -16.99 -3.55 -0.46
CA GLU A 135 -17.12 -2.15 -0.05
C GLU A 135 -15.77 -1.48 0.26
N LEU A 136 -14.67 -2.23 0.26
CA LEU A 136 -13.34 -1.65 0.52
C LEU A 136 -12.94 -0.68 -0.61
N PRO A 137 -12.48 0.54 -0.24
CA PRO A 137 -12.13 1.57 -1.21
C PRO A 137 -10.87 1.18 -1.99
N LEU A 138 -10.91 1.24 -3.32
CA LEU A 138 -9.73 0.99 -4.16
C LEU A 138 -8.74 2.16 -4.20
N GLY A 139 -9.19 3.35 -3.82
CA GLY A 139 -8.37 4.56 -3.73
C GLY A 139 -8.03 4.88 -2.28
N LEU A 140 -7.13 5.85 -2.11
CA LEU A 140 -6.86 6.39 -0.78
C LEU A 140 -8.16 6.93 -0.18
N PRO A 141 -8.51 6.57 1.08
CA PRO A 141 -9.63 7.19 1.75
C PRO A 141 -9.37 8.70 1.84
N TYR A 142 -10.36 9.51 1.45
CA TYR A 142 -10.33 10.94 1.73
C TYR A 142 -10.39 11.11 3.25
N ASN A 143 -9.31 11.64 3.84
CA ASN A 143 -9.35 12.21 5.19
C ASN A 143 -9.77 13.67 5.11
#